data_AF-A0A2U3N7L2-F1
#
_entry.id   AF-A0A2U3N7L2-F1
#
_cell.length_a   1.000
_cell.length_b   1.000
_cell.length_c   1.000
_cell.angle_alpha   90.00
_cell.angle_beta   90.00
_cell.angle_gamma   90.00
#
_symmetry.space_group_name_H-M   'P 1'
#
loop_
_entity.id
_entity.type
_entity.pdbx_description
1 polymer ?
#
loop_
_entity_poly.entity_id
_entity_poly.type
_entity_poly.pdbx_seq_one_letter_code
_entity_poly.pdbx_strand_id
1 'polypeptide(L)'
;MITNYTVSNLQPSNVSIPGYTPKGTLYQAEITARSDAGVVTPMVKDFSARGPNGQTYKLIDKPGAPGGLNPAPIPQGQESTGTLYFDVTGAPPNGVVYNDGMQDILIWTSNVPGASTPGEAPNASPAPGQPSPAPGQPPAPAPHA
;
A
#
# COMPACT_ATOMS: atom_id res chain seq x y z
N MET A 1 13.10 -21.26 10.83
CA MET A 1 13.48 -19.83 10.75
C MET A 1 12.22 -19.00 10.94
N ILE A 2 12.31 -17.88 11.65
CA ILE A 2 11.19 -16.96 11.87
C ILE A 2 11.67 -15.55 11.51
N THR A 3 10.92 -14.89 10.63
CA THR A 3 11.24 -13.55 10.14
C THR A 3 10.06 -12.63 10.38
N ASN A 4 10.33 -11.45 10.95
CA ASN A 4 9.34 -10.40 11.06
C ASN A 4 9.64 -9.31 10.03
N TYR A 5 8.62 -8.94 9.26
CA TYR A 5 8.69 -7.83 8.32
C TYR A 5 7.81 -6.68 8.78
N THR A 6 8.38 -5.48 8.75
CA THR A 6 7.65 -4.22 8.94
C THR A 6 7.74 -3.44 7.65
N VAL A 7 6.60 -3.04 7.08
CA VAL A 7 6.55 -2.17 5.92
C VAL A 7 5.75 -0.93 6.24
N SER A 8 6.29 0.23 5.90
CA SER A 8 5.71 1.53 6.22
C SER A 8 6.01 2.57 5.15
N ASN A 9 5.36 3.73 5.28
CA ASN A 9 5.72 4.92 4.51
C ASN A 9 5.57 4.74 2.98
N LEU A 10 4.57 3.97 2.53
CA LEU A 10 4.25 3.77 1.12
C LEU A 10 3.80 5.09 0.49
N GLN A 11 4.58 5.62 -0.43
CA GLN A 11 4.35 6.94 -1.02
C GLN A 11 4.98 7.06 -2.42
N PRO A 12 4.56 8.05 -3.23
CA PRO A 12 5.23 8.36 -4.48
C PRO A 12 6.71 8.74 -4.25
N SER A 13 7.57 8.31 -5.17
CA SER A 13 9.00 8.64 -5.17
C SER A 13 9.39 9.36 -6.45
N ASN A 14 10.35 10.28 -6.33
CA ASN A 14 10.96 11.00 -7.45
C ASN A 14 12.42 10.57 -7.69
N VAL A 15 12.85 9.48 -7.04
CA VAL A 15 14.16 8.87 -7.22
C VAL A 15 14.31 8.36 -8.66
N SER A 16 15.51 8.53 -9.21
CA SER A 16 15.91 7.88 -10.47
C SER A 16 16.68 6.59 -10.17
N ILE A 17 16.23 5.48 -10.73
CA ILE A 17 16.90 4.18 -10.61
C ILE A 17 17.73 3.93 -11.88
N PRO A 18 19.08 3.83 -11.80
CA PRO A 18 19.93 3.59 -12.97
C PRO A 18 19.52 2.33 -13.73
N GLY A 19 19.39 2.45 -15.07
CA GLY A 19 19.00 1.33 -15.93
C GLY A 19 17.53 0.90 -15.77
N TYR A 20 16.69 1.76 -15.20
CA TYR A 20 15.26 1.56 -15.09
C TYR A 20 14.49 2.83 -15.47
N THR A 21 13.52 2.69 -16.36
CA THR A 21 12.59 3.74 -16.74
C THR A 21 11.20 3.33 -16.27
N PRO A 22 10.61 4.01 -15.28
CA PRO A 22 9.25 3.74 -14.83
C PRO A 22 8.26 3.86 -15.99
N LYS A 23 7.32 2.91 -16.10
CA LYS A 23 6.21 3.00 -17.06
C LYS A 23 5.09 3.86 -16.51
N GLY A 24 4.97 3.94 -15.18
CA GLY A 24 4.01 4.79 -14.50
C GLY A 24 4.68 5.66 -13.44
N THR A 25 4.05 5.76 -12.27
CA THR A 25 4.59 6.50 -11.13
C THR A 25 5.44 5.58 -10.28
N LEU A 26 6.66 6.02 -9.96
CA LEU A 26 7.50 5.31 -9.01
C LEU A 26 6.93 5.49 -7.60
N TYR A 27 6.75 4.41 -6.88
CA TYR A 27 6.41 4.40 -5.45
C TYR A 27 7.53 3.78 -4.66
N GLN A 28 7.68 4.21 -3.41
CA GLN A 28 8.61 3.64 -2.46
C GLN A 28 7.91 3.26 -1.16
N ALA A 29 8.43 2.25 -0.46
CA ALA A 29 8.05 1.92 0.91
C ALA A 29 9.30 1.56 1.71
N GLU A 30 9.34 1.94 2.97
CA GLU A 30 10.39 1.53 3.90
C GLU A 30 10.08 0.13 4.41
N ILE A 31 11.10 -0.73 4.45
CA ILE A 31 11.00 -2.10 4.93
C ILE A 31 12.08 -2.38 5.96
N THR A 32 11.70 -3.08 7.02
CA THR A 32 12.60 -3.67 8.01
C THR A 32 12.35 -5.17 8.09
N ALA A 33 13.40 -5.96 7.90
CA ALA A 33 13.41 -7.41 8.03
C ALA A 33 14.20 -7.79 9.28
N ARG A 34 13.58 -8.48 10.22
CA ARG A 34 14.20 -8.93 11.47
C ARG A 34 14.19 -10.45 11.57
N SER A 35 15.31 -11.04 11.98
CA SER A 35 15.38 -12.47 12.25
C SER A 35 15.10 -12.75 13.72
N ASP A 36 13.93 -13.31 14.04
CA ASP A 36 13.58 -13.67 15.42
C ASP A 36 14.03 -15.10 15.79
N ALA A 37 14.16 -16.00 14.81
CA ALA A 37 14.72 -17.33 15.04
C ALA A 37 15.51 -17.86 13.83
N GLY A 38 16.75 -18.30 14.07
CA GLY A 38 17.66 -18.79 13.04
C GLY A 38 18.31 -17.68 12.21
N VAL A 39 19.05 -18.07 11.17
CA VAL A 39 19.57 -17.14 10.16
C VAL A 39 18.57 -17.04 9.02
N VAL A 40 18.24 -15.83 8.60
CA VAL A 40 17.22 -15.54 7.58
C VAL A 40 17.85 -14.81 6.42
N THR A 41 17.52 -15.19 5.19
CA THR A 41 17.83 -14.41 3.99
C THR A 41 16.56 -13.75 3.47
N PRO A 42 16.45 -12.41 3.49
CA PRO A 42 15.21 -11.74 3.09
C PRO A 42 14.97 -11.88 1.59
N MET A 43 13.76 -12.33 1.21
CA MET A 43 13.36 -12.45 -0.19
C MET A 43 12.61 -11.19 -0.65
N VAL A 44 13.36 -10.20 -1.12
CA VAL A 44 12.80 -8.89 -1.50
C VAL A 44 11.82 -9.01 -2.68
N LYS A 45 12.05 -9.95 -3.60
CA LYS A 45 11.25 -10.13 -4.83
C LYS A 45 9.79 -10.51 -4.62
N ASP A 46 9.48 -11.05 -3.45
CA ASP A 46 8.16 -11.53 -3.08
C ASP A 46 7.24 -10.41 -2.60
N PHE A 47 7.77 -9.19 -2.47
CA PHE A 47 6.99 -8.01 -2.17
C PHE A 47 6.37 -7.42 -3.44
N SER A 48 5.11 -7.00 -3.36
CA SER A 48 4.41 -6.27 -4.42
C SER A 48 3.50 -5.21 -3.82
N ALA A 49 3.34 -4.08 -4.50
CA ALA A 49 2.35 -3.08 -4.08
C ALA A 49 0.97 -3.44 -4.61
N ARG A 50 -0.09 -3.14 -3.84
CA ARG A 50 -1.48 -3.44 -4.19
C ARG A 50 -2.32 -2.18 -4.24
N GLY A 51 -3.07 -2.05 -5.33
CA GLY A 51 -4.08 -1.01 -5.53
C GLY A 51 -5.43 -1.37 -4.90
N PRO A 52 -6.34 -0.38 -4.76
CA PRO A 52 -7.64 -0.54 -4.11
C PRO A 52 -8.55 -1.57 -4.77
N ASN A 53 -8.37 -1.81 -6.07
CA ASN A 53 -9.16 -2.78 -6.85
C ASN A 53 -8.45 -4.14 -7.00
N GLY A 54 -7.42 -4.42 -6.20
CA GLY A 54 -6.64 -5.65 -6.29
C GLY A 54 -5.56 -5.68 -7.38
N GLN A 55 -5.34 -4.56 -8.07
CA GLN A 55 -4.21 -4.39 -9.00
C GLN A 55 -2.90 -4.63 -8.27
N THR A 56 -1.98 -5.37 -8.88
CA THR A 56 -0.67 -5.68 -8.26
C THR A 56 0.45 -5.08 -9.10
N TYR A 57 1.34 -4.34 -8.45
CA TYR A 57 2.49 -3.69 -9.04
C TYR A 57 3.77 -4.36 -8.54
N LYS A 58 4.57 -4.86 -9.47
CA LYS A 58 5.79 -5.61 -9.13
C LYS A 58 6.87 -4.72 -8.54
N LEU A 59 7.66 -5.30 -7.64
CA LEU A 59 8.90 -4.69 -7.18
C LEU A 59 9.89 -4.47 -8.33
N ILE A 60 10.57 -3.34 -8.28
CA ILE A 60 11.73 -3.03 -9.10
C ILE A 60 12.98 -3.60 -8.42
N ASP A 61 13.28 -4.87 -8.74
CA ASP A 61 14.52 -5.53 -8.36
C ASP A 61 15.63 -5.20 -9.37
N LYS A 62 16.27 -4.04 -9.21
CA LYS A 62 17.43 -3.64 -10.03
C LYS A 62 18.63 -3.33 -9.15
N PRO A 63 19.82 -3.91 -9.44
CA PRO A 63 21.04 -3.52 -8.77
C PRO A 63 21.33 -2.04 -9.07
N GLY A 64 21.21 -1.18 -8.06
CA GLY A 64 21.33 0.28 -8.20
C GLY A 64 20.13 1.07 -7.70
N ALA A 65 19.03 0.43 -7.28
CA ALA A 65 17.99 1.10 -6.53
C ALA A 65 18.59 1.67 -5.21
N PRO A 66 18.49 2.99 -4.96
CA PRO A 66 19.16 3.59 -3.82
C PRO A 66 18.50 3.15 -2.52
N GLY A 67 19.31 2.70 -1.56
CA GLY A 67 18.82 2.25 -0.26
C GLY A 67 17.99 0.97 -0.30
N GLY A 68 18.11 0.14 -1.36
CA GLY A 68 17.44 -1.16 -1.43
C GLY A 68 17.79 -2.05 -0.23
N LEU A 69 16.84 -2.89 0.19
CA LEU A 69 17.06 -3.86 1.28
C LEU A 69 18.23 -4.79 0.95
N ASN A 70 19.16 -4.95 1.90
CA ASN A 70 20.32 -5.81 1.71
C ASN A 70 19.90 -7.29 1.67
N PRO A 71 20.20 -8.04 0.59
CA PRO A 71 19.85 -9.47 0.49
C PRO A 71 20.80 -10.39 1.28
N ALA A 72 21.75 -9.85 2.05
CA ALA A 72 22.65 -10.64 2.88
C ALA A 72 21.89 -11.40 4.00
N PRO A 73 22.40 -12.57 4.44
CA PRO A 73 21.83 -13.28 5.58
C PRO A 73 21.85 -12.43 6.87
N ILE A 74 20.73 -12.43 7.59
CA ILE A 74 20.50 -11.73 8.84
C ILE A 74 20.62 -12.76 9.99
N PRO A 75 21.61 -12.62 10.88
CA PRO A 75 21.73 -13.46 12.07
C PRO A 75 20.52 -13.32 13.00
N GLN A 76 20.24 -14.33 13.81
CA GLN A 76 19.18 -14.25 14.82
C GLN A 76 19.38 -13.05 15.76
N GLY A 77 18.30 -12.32 16.05
CA GLY A 77 18.31 -11.12 16.88
C GLY A 77 18.72 -9.84 16.16
N GLN A 78 19.13 -9.92 14.89
CA GLN A 78 19.47 -8.76 14.06
C GLN A 78 18.33 -8.40 13.10
N GLU A 79 18.43 -7.17 12.57
CA GLU A 79 17.55 -6.65 11.54
C GLU A 79 18.33 -5.99 10.40
N SER A 80 17.66 -5.84 9.26
CA SER A 80 18.12 -5.09 8.10
C SER A 80 16.99 -4.22 7.59
N THR A 81 17.30 -2.96 7.28
CA THR A 81 16.34 -1.98 6.78
C THR A 81 16.72 -1.57 5.35
N GLY A 82 15.72 -1.22 4.55
CA GLY A 82 15.91 -0.65 3.23
C GLY A 82 14.61 -0.13 2.65
N THR A 83 14.64 0.11 1.33
CA THR A 83 13.53 0.69 0.58
C THR A 83 13.11 -0.25 -0.54
N LEU A 84 11.81 -0.50 -0.64
CA LEU A 84 11.17 -1.17 -1.75
C LEU A 84 10.73 -0.13 -2.78
N TYR A 85 10.92 -0.41 -4.06
CA TYR A 85 10.46 0.45 -5.15
C TYR A 85 9.48 -0.28 -6.06
N PHE A 86 8.40 0.37 -6.45
CA PHE A 86 7.33 -0.20 -7.26
C PHE A 86 7.02 0.71 -8.45
N ASP A 87 6.76 0.12 -9.62
CA ASP A 87 6.30 0.84 -10.80
C ASP A 87 4.78 0.74 -10.92
N VAL A 88 4.11 1.82 -10.56
CA VAL A 88 2.64 1.89 -10.48
C VAL A 88 2.09 2.43 -11.78
N THR A 89 1.56 1.55 -12.60
CA THR A 89 0.99 1.89 -13.93
C THR A 89 -0.53 2.11 -13.89
N GLY A 90 -1.13 2.21 -12.71
CA GLY A 90 -2.58 2.27 -12.50
C GLY A 90 -2.97 3.13 -11.31
N ALA A 91 -4.05 2.76 -10.62
CA ALA A 91 -4.49 3.48 -9.43
C ALA A 91 -3.42 3.44 -8.31
N PRO A 92 -3.28 4.51 -7.51
CA PRO A 92 -2.33 4.56 -6.40
C PRO A 92 -2.44 3.33 -5.49
N PRO A 93 -1.33 2.69 -5.11
CA PRO A 93 -1.36 1.57 -4.19
C PRO A 93 -1.75 2.05 -2.79
N ASN A 94 -2.55 1.24 -2.10
CA ASN A 94 -2.94 1.46 -0.71
C ASN A 94 -2.28 0.46 0.25
N GLY A 95 -1.46 -0.46 -0.28
CA GLY A 95 -0.69 -1.37 0.56
C GLY A 95 0.44 -2.08 -0.17
N VAL A 96 1.23 -2.81 0.61
CA VAL A 96 2.26 -3.75 0.15
C VAL A 96 1.86 -5.14 0.63
N VAL A 97 2.12 -6.13 -0.21
CA VAL A 97 1.84 -7.54 0.05
C VAL A 97 3.15 -8.30 -0.05
N TYR A 98 3.35 -9.26 0.84
CA TYR A 98 4.36 -10.30 0.72
C TYR A 98 3.69 -11.61 0.33
N ASN A 99 4.15 -12.21 -0.77
CA ASN A 99 3.63 -13.46 -1.32
C ASN A 99 4.77 -14.49 -1.42
N ASP A 100 4.69 -15.59 -0.69
CA ASP A 100 5.73 -16.65 -0.66
C ASP A 100 5.71 -17.54 -1.93
N GLY A 101 5.24 -17.01 -3.06
CA GLY A 101 5.11 -17.72 -4.34
C GLY A 101 3.87 -18.63 -4.45
N MET A 102 3.15 -18.89 -3.36
CA MET A 102 1.92 -19.70 -3.36
C MET A 102 0.67 -18.92 -2.94
N GLN A 103 0.78 -18.04 -1.95
CA GLN A 103 -0.34 -17.26 -1.40
C GLN A 103 0.15 -15.96 -0.76
N ASP A 104 -0.75 -14.98 -0.64
CA ASP A 104 -0.50 -13.73 0.06
C ASP A 104 -0.42 -14.02 1.57
N ILE A 105 0.74 -13.81 2.20
CA ILE A 105 0.97 -14.18 3.60
C ILE A 105 0.86 -12.96 4.52
N LEU A 106 1.33 -11.78 4.07
CA LEU A 106 1.32 -10.56 4.86
C LEU A 106 0.86 -9.37 4.01
N ILE A 107 0.00 -8.52 4.56
CA ILE A 107 -0.54 -7.33 3.90
C ILE A 107 -0.36 -6.14 4.83
N TRP A 108 0.43 -5.16 4.40
CA TRP A 108 0.56 -3.86 5.06
C TRP A 108 -0.23 -2.83 4.27
N THR A 109 -1.36 -2.42 4.80
CA THR A 109 -2.13 -1.31 4.23
C THR A 109 -1.70 -0.01 4.88
N SER A 110 -1.37 0.97 4.04
CA SER A 110 -1.14 2.33 4.52
C SER A 110 -2.51 2.99 4.64
N ASN A 111 -2.93 3.31 5.87
CA ASN A 111 -4.09 4.14 6.15
C ASN A 111 -3.89 5.60 5.69
N VAL A 112 -3.06 5.88 4.68
CA VAL A 112 -3.07 7.19 4.03
C VAL A 112 -4.51 7.44 3.62
N PRO A 113 -5.22 8.40 4.23
CA PRO A 113 -6.55 8.72 3.82
C PRO A 113 -6.39 9.16 2.38
N GLY A 114 -6.81 8.32 1.43
CA GLY A 114 -6.84 8.70 0.03
C GLY A 114 -7.78 9.89 -0.01
N ALA A 115 -7.21 11.10 -0.07
CA ALA A 115 -7.88 12.39 0.07
C ALA A 115 -9.34 12.23 0.50
N SER A 116 -9.58 11.87 1.76
CA SER A 116 -10.90 12.03 2.33
C SER A 116 -11.09 13.54 2.37
N THR A 117 -11.73 14.09 1.35
CA THR A 117 -12.47 15.35 1.51
C THR A 117 -13.25 15.18 2.82
N PRO A 118 -12.96 15.98 3.86
CA PRO A 118 -13.72 15.91 5.09
C PRO A 118 -15.15 16.32 4.76
N GLY A 119 -16.05 15.37 4.62
CA GLY A 119 -17.41 15.72 4.23
C GLY A 119 -18.35 14.63 3.72
N GLU A 120 -18.02 13.34 3.74
CA GLU A 120 -19.04 12.33 3.43
C GLU A 120 -18.95 11.13 4.37
N ALA A 121 -19.86 11.09 5.34
CA ALA A 121 -20.04 9.98 6.25
C ALA A 121 -20.35 8.70 5.46
N PRO A 122 -19.92 7.52 5.93
CA PRO A 122 -20.23 6.25 5.28
C PRO A 122 -21.75 6.07 5.22
N ASN A 123 -22.23 5.90 4.00
CA ASN A 123 -23.62 5.66 3.65
C ASN A 123 -24.19 4.51 4.50
N ALA A 124 -24.99 4.85 5.52
CA ALA A 124 -25.76 3.87 6.27
C ALA A 124 -26.78 3.26 5.30
N SER A 125 -26.74 1.93 5.17
CA SER A 125 -27.70 1.18 4.36
C SER A 125 -29.14 1.60 4.71
N PRO A 126 -30.02 1.87 3.73
CA PRO A 126 -31.38 2.26 4.05
C PRO A 126 -32.14 1.05 4.60
N ALA A 127 -32.73 1.22 5.77
CA ALA A 127 -33.76 0.32 6.29
C ALA A 127 -34.95 0.28 5.28
N PRO A 128 -35.59 -0.87 5.05
CA PRO A 128 -36.71 -0.95 4.11
C PRO A 128 -37.92 -0.20 4.67
N GLY A 129 -38.35 0.90 4.03
CA GLY A 129 -39.62 1.53 4.41
C GLY A 129 -39.91 2.98 4.02
N GLN A 130 -39.09 3.70 3.25
CA GLN A 130 -39.45 5.08 2.86
C GLN A 130 -39.31 5.34 1.36
N PRO A 131 -40.34 5.91 0.69
CA PRO A 131 -40.25 6.32 -0.70
C PRO A 131 -39.41 7.60 -0.84
N SER A 132 -38.57 7.62 -1.87
CA SER A 132 -37.66 8.72 -2.21
C SER A 132 -38.41 9.94 -2.78
N PRO A 133 -38.04 11.19 -2.47
CA PRO A 133 -38.52 12.36 -3.19
C PRO A 133 -37.64 12.64 -4.43
N ALA A 134 -38.27 12.95 -5.56
CA ALA A 134 -37.57 13.32 -6.81
C ALA A 134 -37.02 14.77 -6.75
N PRO A 135 -35.93 15.11 -7.45
CA PRO A 135 -35.35 16.46 -7.42
C PRO A 135 -36.15 17.43 -8.30
N GLY A 136 -36.66 18.54 -7.75
CA GLY A 136 -37.22 19.60 -8.60
C GLY A 136 -38.15 20.67 -8.01
N GLN A 137 -38.31 20.83 -6.69
CA GLN A 137 -39.24 21.85 -6.16
C GLN A 137 -38.57 22.85 -5.21
N PRO A 138 -38.74 24.17 -5.39
CA PRO A 138 -38.23 25.18 -4.46
C PRO A 138 -38.99 25.15 -3.11
N PRO A 139 -38.39 25.63 -2.01
CA PRO A 139 -38.98 25.54 -0.68
C PRO A 139 -40.20 26.48 -0.53
N ALA A 140 -41.29 25.97 0.06
CA ALA A 140 -42.41 26.78 0.54
C ALA A 140 -42.10 27.36 1.94
N PRO A 141 -42.66 28.54 2.31
CA PRO A 141 -42.26 29.26 3.53
C PRO A 141 -42.87 28.66 4.81
N ALA A 142 -42.15 28.81 5.93
CA ALA A 142 -42.49 28.26 7.24
C ALA A 142 -43.67 29.00 7.91
N PRO A 143 -44.57 28.30 8.65
CA PRO A 143 -45.46 28.94 9.61
C PRO A 143 -44.84 29.00 11.01
N HIS A 144 -45.04 30.15 11.66
CA HIS A 144 -44.73 30.41 13.06
C HIS A 144 -45.75 29.76 14.00
N ALA A 145 -45.27 29.18 15.11
CA ALA A 145 -45.86 29.27 16.45
C ALA A 145 -44.88 28.68 17.47
#